data_AF-A0A7V0JFT6-F1
#
_entry.id   AF-A0A7V0JFT6-F1
#
_cell.length_a   1.000
_cell.length_b   1.000
_cell.length_c   1.000
_cell.angle_alpha   90.00
_cell.angle_beta   90.00
_cell.angle_gamma   90.00
#
_symmetry.space_group_name_H-M   'P 1'
#
loop_
_entity.id
_entity.type
_entity.pdbx_description
1 polymer ?
#
loop_
_entity_poly.entity_id
_entity_poly.type
_entity_poly.pdbx_seq_one_letter_code
_entity_poly.pdbx_strand_id
1 'polypeptide(L)'
;QRRNTMLRTMRAIVKKQEDFFRFGKDHLKPMILQDIADEIGMDIATISRVTNGKYVQTDFGVFELKYFFSQRMETNDGEEVSTKIIKAKLKEIVDNENKANPYSDEKLAELLSEEGYTIARRTVQKYREQLGIPVKRMRREIV
;
A
#
# COMPACT_ATOMS: atom_id res chain seq x y z
N GLN A 1 5.52 -22.00 3.37
CA GLN A 1 5.01 -20.65 3.75
C GLN A 1 4.46 -19.87 2.54
N ARG A 2 5.25 -19.56 1.50
CA ARG A 2 4.81 -18.75 0.33
C ARG A 2 3.54 -19.28 -0.40
N ARG A 3 3.44 -20.59 -0.63
CA ARG A 3 2.25 -21.21 -1.27
C ARG A 3 0.98 -21.04 -0.43
N ASN A 4 1.10 -21.05 0.89
CA ASN A 4 -0.04 -20.85 1.80
C ASN A 4 -0.54 -19.40 1.72
N THR A 5 0.37 -18.43 1.76
CA THR A 5 0.03 -17.01 1.57
C THR A 5 -0.67 -16.77 0.23
N MET A 6 -0.18 -17.38 -0.86
CA MET A 6 -0.83 -17.27 -2.17
C MET A 6 -2.26 -17.80 -2.16
N LEU A 7 -2.48 -18.99 -1.58
CA LEU A 7 -3.82 -19.56 -1.46
C LEU A 7 -4.77 -18.69 -0.63
N ARG A 8 -4.30 -18.15 0.50
CA ARG A 8 -5.08 -17.23 1.34
C ARG A 8 -5.44 -15.94 0.59
N THR A 9 -4.46 -15.37 -0.11
CA THR A 9 -4.63 -14.18 -0.95
C THR A 9 -5.68 -14.44 -2.04
N MET A 10 -5.57 -15.56 -2.77
CA MET A 10 -6.51 -15.89 -3.83
C MET A 10 -7.93 -16.10 -3.31
N ARG A 11 -8.09 -16.79 -2.18
CA ARG A 11 -9.42 -16.99 -1.56
C ARG A 11 -10.08 -15.66 -1.19
N ALA A 12 -9.31 -14.72 -0.64
CA ALA A 12 -9.81 -13.40 -0.32
C ALA A 12 -10.20 -12.61 -1.60
N ILE A 13 -9.40 -12.70 -2.66
CA ILE A 13 -9.73 -12.11 -3.97
C ILE A 13 -11.04 -12.69 -4.52
N VAL A 14 -11.18 -14.02 -4.59
CA VAL A 14 -12.40 -14.68 -5.08
C VAL A 14 -13.63 -14.27 -4.28
N LYS A 15 -13.51 -14.22 -2.95
CA LYS A 15 -14.61 -13.84 -2.07
C LYS A 15 -15.07 -12.40 -2.29
N LYS A 16 -14.13 -11.46 -2.48
CA LYS A 16 -14.47 -10.05 -2.75
C LYS A 16 -14.95 -9.80 -4.19
N GLN A 17 -14.46 -10.60 -5.14
CA GLN A 17 -14.75 -10.50 -6.57
C GLN A 17 -15.70 -11.60 -7.06
N GLU A 18 -16.58 -12.11 -6.20
CA GLU A 18 -17.45 -13.24 -6.52
C GLU A 18 -18.24 -13.01 -7.83
N ASP A 19 -18.79 -11.80 -8.00
CA ASP A 19 -19.59 -11.46 -9.18
C ASP A 19 -18.74 -11.46 -10.46
N PHE A 20 -17.48 -11.05 -10.40
CA PHE A 20 -16.57 -11.18 -11.55
C PHE A 20 -16.38 -12.65 -11.95
N PHE A 21 -16.14 -13.54 -10.98
CA PHE A 21 -15.91 -14.96 -11.27
C PHE A 21 -17.19 -15.68 -11.72
N ARG A 22 -18.38 -15.13 -11.45
CA ARG A 22 -19.67 -15.69 -11.87
C ARG A 22 -20.17 -15.12 -13.20
N PHE A 23 -20.04 -13.81 -13.41
CA PHE A 23 -20.70 -13.08 -14.49
C PHE A 23 -19.72 -12.37 -15.44
N GLY A 24 -18.43 -12.42 -15.15
CA GLY A 24 -17.36 -11.90 -16.00
C GLY A 24 -16.97 -10.45 -15.71
N LYS A 25 -16.17 -9.91 -16.63
CA LYS A 25 -15.43 -8.65 -16.47
C LYS A 25 -16.26 -7.41 -16.11
N ASP A 26 -17.51 -7.35 -16.54
CA ASP A 26 -18.38 -6.19 -16.32
C ASP A 26 -18.86 -6.09 -14.85
N HIS A 27 -18.60 -7.12 -14.06
CA HIS A 27 -18.98 -7.21 -12.64
C HIS A 27 -17.77 -7.09 -11.71
N LEU A 28 -16.65 -6.53 -12.20
CA LEU A 28 -15.48 -6.25 -11.37
C LEU A 28 -15.80 -5.17 -10.34
N LYS A 29 -15.64 -5.50 -9.06
CA LYS A 29 -15.88 -4.55 -7.96
C LYS A 29 -14.60 -3.78 -7.61
N PRO A 30 -14.72 -2.53 -7.14
CA PRO A 30 -13.57 -1.84 -6.57
C PRO A 30 -12.98 -2.60 -5.38
N MET A 31 -11.67 -2.85 -5.41
CA MET A 31 -10.89 -3.54 -4.37
C MET A 31 -9.45 -3.02 -4.38
N ILE A 32 -8.87 -2.76 -3.22
CA ILE A 32 -7.47 -2.31 -3.08
C ILE A 32 -6.62 -3.37 -2.36
N LEU A 33 -5.29 -3.26 -2.43
CA LEU A 33 -4.38 -4.20 -1.76
C LEU A 33 -4.60 -4.24 -0.24
N GLN A 34 -4.97 -3.11 0.37
CA GLN A 34 -5.30 -3.01 1.80
C GLN A 34 -6.44 -3.97 2.18
N ASP A 35 -7.48 -4.07 1.33
CA ASP A 35 -8.65 -4.90 1.61
C ASP A 35 -8.28 -6.37 1.81
N ILE A 36 -7.27 -6.85 1.10
CA ILE A 36 -6.76 -8.23 1.20
C ILE A 36 -5.75 -8.35 2.34
N ALA A 37 -4.87 -7.35 2.50
CA ALA A 37 -3.91 -7.26 3.59
C ALA A 37 -4.60 -7.41 4.96
N ASP A 38 -5.67 -6.65 5.18
CA ASP A 38 -6.47 -6.67 6.40
C ASP A 38 -7.17 -8.01 6.59
N GLU A 39 -7.77 -8.57 5.53
CA GLU A 39 -8.50 -9.85 5.61
C GLU A 39 -7.60 -11.04 5.96
N ILE A 40 -6.34 -11.02 5.52
CA ILE A 40 -5.40 -12.12 5.79
C ILE A 40 -4.36 -11.80 6.87
N GLY A 41 -4.42 -10.60 7.47
CA GLY A 41 -3.52 -10.14 8.53
C GLY A 41 -2.06 -10.09 8.08
N MET A 42 -1.79 -9.50 6.91
CA MET A 42 -0.45 -9.38 6.34
C MET A 42 -0.21 -7.99 5.79
N ASP A 43 1.06 -7.56 5.75
CA ASP A 43 1.41 -6.25 5.19
C ASP A 43 1.05 -6.13 3.71
N ILE A 44 0.65 -4.93 3.30
CA ILE A 44 0.38 -4.55 1.90
C ILE A 44 1.55 -4.93 0.99
N ALA A 45 2.78 -4.67 1.43
CA ALA A 45 3.99 -4.99 0.69
C ALA A 45 4.14 -6.50 0.43
N THR A 46 3.65 -7.34 1.35
CA THR A 46 3.63 -8.79 1.18
C THR A 46 2.60 -9.20 0.14
N ILE A 47 1.38 -8.64 0.18
CA ILE A 47 0.35 -8.91 -0.83
C ILE A 47 0.84 -8.51 -2.22
N SER A 48 1.38 -7.28 -2.35
CA SER A 48 1.93 -6.77 -3.60
C SER A 48 2.99 -7.72 -4.20
N ARG A 49 3.93 -8.19 -3.38
CA ARG A 49 4.96 -9.15 -3.83
C ARG A 49 4.41 -10.50 -4.22
N VAL A 50 3.38 -10.98 -3.52
CA VAL A 50 2.77 -12.29 -3.76
C VAL A 50 1.92 -12.28 -5.02
N THR A 51 1.23 -11.18 -5.33
CA THR A 51 0.38 -11.05 -6.53
C THR A 51 1.16 -10.66 -7.78
N ASN A 52 2.32 -10.01 -7.64
CA ASN A 52 3.13 -9.58 -8.78
C ASN A 52 3.61 -10.74 -9.67
N GLY A 53 3.32 -10.66 -10.97
CA GLY A 53 3.69 -11.70 -11.93
C GLY A 53 3.09 -13.06 -11.58
N LYS A 54 1.89 -13.06 -11.00
CA LYS A 54 1.06 -14.26 -10.81
C LYS A 54 -0.23 -14.10 -11.57
N TYR A 55 -0.65 -15.21 -12.16
CA TYR A 55 -1.79 -15.26 -13.04
C TYR A 55 -2.78 -16.30 -12.53
N VAL A 56 -4.05 -16.05 -12.80
CA VAL A 56 -5.14 -16.99 -12.57
C VAL A 56 -5.85 -17.24 -13.89
N GLN A 57 -6.08 -18.52 -14.18
CA GLN A 57 -6.95 -18.93 -15.27
C GLN A 57 -8.40 -18.96 -14.76
N THR A 58 -9.29 -18.35 -15.52
CA THR A 58 -10.73 -18.28 -15.26
C THR A 58 -11.48 -18.69 -16.52
N ASP A 59 -12.79 -18.87 -16.42
CA ASP A 59 -13.66 -19.16 -17.57
C ASP A 59 -13.69 -18.01 -18.60
N PHE A 60 -13.27 -16.81 -18.18
CA PHE A 60 -13.22 -15.61 -19.02
C PHE A 60 -11.80 -15.29 -19.54
N GLY A 61 -10.84 -16.18 -19.31
CA GLY A 61 -9.44 -16.02 -19.73
C GLY A 61 -8.44 -16.01 -18.58
N VAL A 62 -7.19 -15.70 -18.92
CA VAL A 62 -6.08 -15.62 -17.97
C VAL A 62 -5.85 -14.18 -17.56
N PHE A 63 -5.89 -13.91 -16.26
CA PHE A 63 -5.73 -12.57 -15.69
C PHE A 63 -4.53 -12.54 -14.73
N GLU A 64 -3.74 -11.47 -14.80
CA GLU A 64 -2.79 -11.18 -13.72
C GLU A 64 -3.58 -10.86 -12.45
N LEU A 65 -3.13 -11.33 -11.29
CA LEU A 65 -3.84 -11.04 -10.03
C LEU A 65 -3.95 -9.55 -9.73
N LYS A 66 -3.02 -8.74 -10.23
CA LYS A 66 -3.07 -7.28 -10.15
C LYS A 66 -4.33 -6.67 -10.80
N TYR A 67 -4.90 -7.33 -11.81
CA TYR A 67 -6.12 -6.91 -12.50
C TYR A 67 -7.31 -6.72 -11.56
N PHE A 68 -7.40 -7.51 -10.49
CA PHE A 68 -8.52 -7.47 -9.55
C PHE A 68 -8.49 -6.29 -8.60
N PHE A 69 -7.38 -5.55 -8.54
CA PHE A 69 -7.23 -4.42 -7.65
C PHE A 69 -7.52 -3.12 -8.42
N SER A 70 -8.70 -2.56 -8.19
CA SER A 70 -9.06 -1.24 -8.70
C SER A 70 -8.17 -0.18 -8.07
N GLN A 71 -7.61 0.67 -8.93
CA GLN A 71 -6.89 1.84 -8.49
C GLN A 71 -7.90 2.91 -8.07
N ARG A 72 -8.01 3.24 -6.77
CA ARG A 72 -8.60 4.54 -6.40
C ARG A 72 -7.74 5.73 -6.88
N MET A 73 -6.56 5.47 -7.45
CA MET A 73 -5.76 6.43 -8.20
C MET A 73 -4.92 5.68 -9.23
N GLU A 74 -5.30 5.74 -10.50
CA GLU A 74 -4.48 5.19 -11.57
C GLU A 74 -3.16 5.95 -11.68
N THR A 75 -2.03 5.26 -11.46
CA THR A 75 -0.84 5.41 -12.31
C THR A 75 -0.22 4.02 -12.54
N ASN A 76 0.29 3.82 -13.76
CA ASN A 76 0.49 2.54 -14.46
C ASN A 76 1.52 1.55 -13.88
N ASP A 77 2.04 1.76 -12.68
CA ASP A 77 3.24 1.06 -12.25
C ASP A 77 3.20 0.86 -10.73
N GLY A 78 2.59 -0.21 -10.22
CA GLY A 78 2.21 -0.38 -8.80
C GLY A 78 3.29 -0.13 -7.70
N GLU A 79 4.54 0.16 -8.05
CA GLU A 79 5.53 0.82 -7.18
C GLU A 79 5.21 2.31 -6.90
N GLU A 80 4.65 3.05 -7.86
CA GLU A 80 4.30 4.47 -7.73
C GLU A 80 3.12 4.71 -6.80
N VAL A 81 2.06 3.88 -6.86
CA VAL A 81 0.85 4.09 -6.05
C VAL A 81 1.14 3.90 -4.57
N SER A 82 1.85 2.84 -4.21
CA SER A 82 2.29 2.60 -2.83
C SER A 82 3.20 3.74 -2.34
N THR A 83 4.16 4.16 -3.17
CA THR A 83 5.02 5.32 -2.88
C THR A 83 4.22 6.61 -2.71
N LYS A 84 3.19 6.86 -3.53
CA LYS A 84 2.36 8.06 -3.49
C LYS A 84 1.48 8.09 -2.24
N ILE A 85 0.88 6.96 -1.86
CA ILE A 85 0.10 6.82 -0.62
C ILE A 85 1.02 7.03 0.59
N ILE A 86 2.18 6.37 0.62
CA ILE A 86 3.16 6.53 1.71
C ILE A 86 3.63 7.98 1.82
N LYS A 87 3.90 8.66 0.69
CA LYS A 87 4.26 10.07 0.67
C LYS A 87 3.13 10.98 1.18
N ALA A 88 1.88 10.71 0.78
CA ALA A 88 0.73 11.46 1.27
C ALA A 88 0.56 11.31 2.78
N LYS A 89 0.68 10.07 3.29
CA LYS A 89 0.65 9.78 4.73
C LYS A 89 1.81 10.41 5.49
N LEU A 90 3.03 10.31 4.97
CA LEU A 90 4.20 10.97 5.53
C LEU A 90 3.98 12.49 5.66
N LYS A 91 3.39 13.12 4.63
CA LYS A 91 3.05 14.54 4.68
C LYS A 91 1.99 14.84 5.74
N GLU A 92 0.92 14.05 5.80
CA GLU A 92 -0.15 14.19 6.81
C GLU A 92 0.39 14.11 8.25
N ILE A 93 1.28 13.15 8.53
CA ILE A 93 1.92 12.99 9.85
C ILE A 93 2.77 14.23 10.19
N VAL A 94 3.52 14.75 9.23
CA VAL A 94 4.37 15.93 9.42
C VAL A 94 3.52 17.20 9.58
N ASP A 95 2.45 17.36 8.80
CA ASP A 95 1.57 18.54 8.87
C ASP A 95 0.83 18.62 10.23
N ASN A 96 0.57 17.47 10.87
CA ASN A 96 -0.04 17.36 12.19
C ASN A 96 0.97 17.25 13.34
N GLU A 97 2.27 17.34 13.08
CA GLU A 97 3.29 17.20 14.12
C GLU A 97 3.33 18.41 15.07
N ASN A 98 3.75 18.18 16.32
CA ASN A 98 4.03 19.29 17.22
C ASN A 98 5.31 20.02 16.77
N LYS A 99 5.15 21.24 16.25
CA LYS A 99 6.28 22.06 15.76
C LYS A 99 7.30 22.46 16.83
N ALA A 100 6.95 22.42 18.11
CA ALA A 100 7.93 22.61 19.20
C ALA A 100 8.87 21.40 19.35
N ASN A 101 8.41 20.21 18.97
CA ASN A 101 9.19 18.97 18.95
C ASN A 101 8.85 18.09 17.72
N PRO A 102 9.35 18.46 16.52
CA PRO A 102 9.09 17.71 15.29
C PRO A 102 9.61 16.28 15.36
N TYR A 103 9.02 15.39 14.56
CA TYR A 103 9.40 13.98 14.50
C TYR A 103 10.73 13.77 13.76
N SER A 104 11.53 12.81 14.24
CA SER A 104 12.72 12.34 13.50
C SER A 104 12.29 11.40 12.37
N ASP A 105 13.17 11.19 11.38
CA ASP A 105 12.91 10.22 10.30
C ASP A 105 12.71 8.78 10.85
N GLU A 106 13.30 8.46 12.00
CA GLU A 106 13.04 7.22 12.76
C GLU A 106 11.61 7.19 13.31
N LYS A 107 11.18 8.26 13.98
CA LYS A 107 9.82 8.31 14.53
C LYS A 107 8.74 8.31 13.45
N LEU A 108 9.01 8.97 12.32
CA LEU A 108 8.13 8.94 11.15
C LEU A 108 8.02 7.53 10.54
N ALA A 109 9.12 6.75 10.54
CA ALA A 109 9.09 5.35 10.12
C ALA A 109 8.25 4.49 11.07
N GLU A 110 8.38 4.69 12.38
CA GLU A 110 7.56 3.99 13.38
C GLU A 110 6.06 4.30 13.20
N LEU A 111 5.70 5.58 13.08
CA LEU A 111 4.29 6.00 12.92
C LEU A 111 3.69 5.44 11.62
N LEU A 112 4.45 5.44 10.52
CA LEU A 112 4.00 4.81 9.28
C LEU A 112 3.87 3.29 9.44
N SER A 113 4.75 2.65 10.21
CA SER A 113 4.65 1.22 10.51
C SER A 113 3.42 0.90 11.38
N GLU A 114 3.04 1.76 12.31
CA GLU A 114 1.81 1.65 13.10
C GLU A 114 0.55 1.73 12.21
N GLU A 115 0.61 2.49 11.12
CA GLU A 115 -0.43 2.54 10.07
C GLU A 115 -0.35 1.39 9.04
N GLY A 116 0.55 0.42 9.24
CA GLY A 116 0.71 -0.76 8.36
C GLY A 116 1.67 -0.55 7.18
N TYR A 117 2.42 0.56 7.16
CA TYR A 117 3.42 0.88 6.14
C TYR A 117 4.84 0.69 6.68
N THR A 118 5.28 -0.56 6.76
CA THR A 118 6.64 -0.90 7.21
C THR A 118 7.69 -0.44 6.20
N ILE A 119 8.37 0.67 6.48
CA ILE A 119 9.45 1.21 5.65
C ILE A 119 10.69 1.55 6.47
N ALA A 120 11.86 1.42 5.84
CA ALA A 120 13.11 1.77 6.50
C ALA A 120 13.27 3.29 6.63
N ARG A 121 13.97 3.74 7.67
CA ARG A 121 14.33 5.15 7.88
C ARG A 121 14.91 5.83 6.64
N ARG A 122 15.81 5.15 5.90
CA ARG A 122 16.41 5.69 4.67
C ARG A 122 15.38 5.95 3.56
N THR A 123 14.32 5.16 3.51
CA THR A 123 13.20 5.34 2.58
C THR A 123 12.35 6.55 2.98
N VAL A 124 12.09 6.72 4.29
CA VAL A 124 11.43 7.93 4.82
C VAL A 124 12.23 9.17 4.46
N GLN A 125 13.55 9.15 4.68
CA GLN A 125 14.43 10.26 4.31
C GLN A 125 14.30 10.63 2.83
N LYS A 126 14.42 9.64 1.93
CA LYS A 126 14.29 9.84 0.49
C LYS A 126 12.94 10.47 0.12
N TYR A 127 11.84 9.97 0.70
CA TYR A 127 10.50 10.49 0.42
C TYR A 127 10.29 11.89 1.00
N ARG A 128 10.81 12.17 2.19
CA ARG A 128 10.81 13.49 2.83
C ARG A 128 11.50 14.52 1.94
N GLU A 129 12.69 14.18 1.43
CA GLU A 129 13.46 15.02 0.51
C GLU A 129 12.70 15.29 -0.79
N GLN A 130 12.07 14.26 -1.37
CA GLN A 130 11.25 14.41 -2.59
C GLN A 130 9.99 15.28 -2.37
N LEU A 131 9.47 15.34 -1.14
CA LEU A 131 8.35 16.19 -0.76
C LEU A 131 8.78 17.62 -0.35
N GLY A 132 10.08 17.91 -0.34
CA GLY A 132 10.60 19.21 0.10
C GLY A 132 10.45 19.46 1.61
N ILE A 133 10.18 18.41 2.39
CA ILE A 133 10.01 18.53 3.85
C ILE A 133 11.41 18.66 4.49
N PRO A 134 11.71 19.72 5.28
CA PRO A 134 13.02 19.91 5.90
C PRO A 134 13.34 18.85 6.95
N VAL A 135 14.61 18.73 7.37
CA VAL A 135 15.01 17.86 8.49
C VAL A 135 14.41 18.32 9.82
N LYS A 136 14.26 17.42 10.80
CA LYS A 136 13.70 17.72 12.15
C LYS A 136 14.16 19.07 12.73
N ARG A 137 15.47 19.35 12.68
CA ARG A 137 16.05 20.59 13.24
C ARG A 137 15.50 21.86 12.58
N MET A 138 15.19 21.80 11.28
CA MET A 138 14.71 22.94 10.50
C MET A 138 13.18 23.11 10.55
N ARG A 139 12.45 22.09 11.02
CA ARG A 139 11.00 22.17 11.22
C ARG A 139 10.61 22.64 12.62
N ARG A 140 11.60 22.79 13.51
CA ARG A 140 11.37 23.21 14.89
C ARG A 140 11.15 24.71 14.93
N GLU A 141 9.96 25.13 15.32
CA GLU A 141 9.67 26.53 15.62
C GLU A 141 10.02 26.78 17.08
N ILE A 142 10.85 27.80 17.34
CA ILE A 142 11.10 28.28 18.69
C ILE A 142 9.95 29.24 18.99
N VAL A 143 9.03 28.79 19.84
CA VAL A 143 8.03 29.66 20.48
C VAL A 143 8.63 30.18 21.79
#